data_AF-A0A9R0Y386-F1
#
_entry.id   AF-A0A9R0Y386-F1
#
_cell.length_a   1.000
_cell.length_b   1.000
_cell.length_c   1.000
_cell.angle_alpha   90.00
_cell.angle_beta   90.00
_cell.angle_gamma   90.00
#
_symmetry.space_group_name_H-M   'P 1'
#
loop_
_entity.id
_entity.type
_entity.pdbx_description
1 polymer ?
#
loop_
_entity_poly.entity_id
_entity_poly.type
_entity_poly.pdbx_seq_one_letter_code
_entity_poly.pdbx_strand_id
1 'polypeptide(L)' 'MYAQANSAQWQDMKHIWGATWSLTPGPLVGPFSVRLTTLTTKKTLSAQDVIPRNWTPKATYTSRLNFA' A
#
# COMPACT_ATOMS: atom_id res chain seq x y z
N MET A 1 5.41 1.54 0.01
CA MET A 1 5.01 2.38 1.17
C MET A 1 3.50 2.30 1.34
N TYR A 2 3.00 2.60 2.53
CA TYR A 2 1.57 2.65 2.83
C TYR A 2 1.22 3.91 3.62
N ALA A 3 -0.05 4.31 3.59
CA ALA A 3 -0.62 5.32 4.47
C ALA A 3 -1.95 4.81 5.04
N GLN A 4 -2.23 5.19 6.29
CA GLN A 4 -3.44 4.84 7.02
C GLN A 4 -4.53 5.89 6.79
N ALA A 5 -5.76 5.54 7.19
CA ALA A 5 -6.88 6.47 7.17
C ALA A 5 -6.55 7.77 7.91
N ASN A 6 -6.92 8.90 7.31
CA ASN A 6 -6.70 10.24 7.85
C ASN A 6 -5.23 10.58 8.15
N SER A 7 -4.26 9.84 7.58
CA SER A 7 -2.84 10.15 7.68
C SER A 7 -2.30 10.59 6.33
N ALA A 8 -1.66 11.77 6.29
CA ALA A 8 -0.88 12.21 5.15
C ALA A 8 0.54 11.61 5.13
N GLN A 9 0.92 10.88 6.18
CA GLN A 9 2.25 10.31 6.31
C GLN A 9 2.35 8.94 5.67
N TRP A 10 3.32 8.82 4.77
CA TRP A 10 3.67 7.57 4.15
C TRP A 10 4.74 6.84 4.97
N GLN A 11 4.48 5.58 5.25
CA GLN A 11 5.35 4.71 6.01
C GLN A 11 5.91 3.60 5.13
N ASP A 12 7.14 3.18 5.42
CA ASP A 12 7.76 2.07 4.70
C ASP A 12 7.12 0.74 5.10
N MET A 13 6.98 -0.13 4.10
CA MET A 13 6.60 -1.53 4.33
C MET A 13 7.87 -2.37 4.35
N LYS A 14 7.90 -3.42 5.15
CA LYS A 14 9.02 -4.35 5.15
C LYS A 14 8.94 -5.25 3.92
N HIS A 15 9.97 -5.25 3.07
CA HIS A 15 10.07 -6.23 1.99
C HIS A 15 10.40 -7.60 2.57
N ILE A 16 9.68 -8.64 2.13
CA ILE A 16 9.87 -10.01 2.61
C ILE A 16 10.53 -10.85 1.53
N TRP A 17 9.88 -11.00 0.38
CA TRP A 17 10.38 -11.76 -0.76
C TRP A 17 9.56 -11.46 -2.01
N GLY A 18 10.19 -11.49 -3.19
CA GLY A 18 9.50 -11.27 -4.47
C GLY A 18 8.66 -9.97 -4.46
N ALA A 19 7.39 -10.09 -4.83
CA ALA A 19 6.39 -9.00 -4.76
C ALA A 19 5.55 -9.04 -3.46
N THR A 20 6.18 -9.43 -2.34
CA THR A 20 5.53 -9.53 -1.03
C THR A 20 6.14 -8.54 -0.04
N TRP A 21 5.29 -7.73 0.58
CA TRP A 21 5.64 -6.76 1.61
C TRP A 21 4.72 -6.92 2.82
N SER A 22 5.22 -6.63 4.02
CA SER A 22 4.46 -6.68 5.26
C SER A 22 4.35 -5.33 5.95
N LEU A 23 3.19 -5.11 6.58
CA LEU A 23 2.95 -4.07 7.57
C LEU A 23 2.88 -4.76 8.94
N THR A 24 3.75 -4.38 9.87
CA THR A 24 3.81 -4.95 11.22
C THR A 24 3.55 -3.96 12.38
N PRO A 25 3.26 -2.65 12.21
CA PRO A 25 3.04 -1.79 13.37
C PRO A 25 1.73 -2.12 14.11
N GLY A 26 1.56 -1.48 15.28
CA GLY A 26 0.37 -1.53 16.13
C GLY A 26 -0.92 -1.13 15.40
N PRO A 27 -2.06 -0.99 16.11
CA PRO A 27 -3.39 -1.09 15.52
C PRO A 27 -3.52 -0.32 14.20
N LEU A 28 -3.63 -1.07 13.11
CA LEU A 28 -3.71 -0.53 11.77
C LEU A 28 -5.13 -0.06 11.48
N VAL A 29 -5.28 1.22 11.12
CA VAL A 29 -6.57 1.84 10.82
C VAL A 29 -6.70 2.04 9.32
N GLY A 30 -7.55 1.21 8.70
CA GLY A 30 -7.93 1.36 7.30
C GLY A 30 -9.02 2.43 7.08
N PRO A 31 -9.30 2.82 5.82
CA PRO A 31 -8.70 2.31 4.59
C PRO A 31 -7.21 2.60 4.45
N PHE A 32 -6.50 1.79 3.67
CA PHE A 32 -5.08 1.96 3.40
C PHE A 32 -4.85 2.42 1.96
N SER A 33 -3.97 3.40 1.83
CA SER A 33 -3.38 3.81 0.57
C SER A 33 -2.04 3.11 0.37
N VAL A 34 -1.70 2.76 -0.87
CA VAL A 34 -0.45 2.08 -1.21
C VAL A 34 0.29 2.91 -2.25
N ARG A 35 1.60 3.09 -2.04
CA ARG A 35 2.49 3.74 -2.99
C ARG A 35 3.61 2.80 -3.42
N LEU A 36 3.67 2.58 -4.72
CA LEU A 36 4.68 1.77 -5.39
C LEU A 36 5.74 2.69 -6.00
N THR A 37 6.99 2.26 -5.92
CA THR A 37 8.12 2.93 -6.56
C THR A 37 8.86 1.90 -7.41
N THR A 38 9.05 2.19 -8.69
CA THR A 38 9.79 1.28 -9.58
C THR A 38 11.27 1.27 -9.21
N LEU A 39 11.89 0.09 -9.30
CA LEU A 39 13.29 -0.08 -8.86
C LEU A 39 14.27 0.67 -9.76
N THR A 40 14.06 0.61 -11.08
CA THR A 40 14.99 1.15 -12.10
C THR A 40 14.70 2.61 -12.42
N THR A 41 13.46 2.93 -12.79
CA THR A 41 13.08 4.29 -13.23
C THR A 41 12.71 5.24 -12.10
N LYS A 42 12.61 4.73 -10.86
CA LYS A 42 12.20 5.50 -9.67
C LYS A 42 10.85 6.21 -9.82
N LYS A 43 10.02 5.81 -10.78
CA LYS A 43 8.65 6.31 -10.96
C LYS A 43 7.81 5.87 -9.78
N THR A 44 6.92 6.74 -9.32
CA THR A 44 6.00 6.43 -8.22
C THR A 44 4.55 6.40 -8.71
N LEU A 45 3.76 5.50 -8.13
CA LEU A 45 2.33 5.38 -8.36
C LEU A 45 1.64 5.23 -7.01
N SER A 46 0.67 6.09 -6.72
CA SER A 46 -0.03 6.12 -5.42
C SER A 46 -1.51 5.79 -5.61
N ALA A 47 -1.93 4.63 -5.12
CA ALA A 47 -3.33 4.22 -5.08
C ALA A 47 -3.93 4.60 -3.72
N GLN A 48 -4.86 5.56 -3.74
CA GLN A 48 -5.54 6.05 -2.54
C GLN A 48 -6.65 5.10 -2.12
N ASP A 49 -6.75 4.83 -0.81
CA ASP A 49 -7.81 4.07 -0.14
C ASP A 49 -8.18 2.73 -0.81
N VAL A 50 -7.18 2.08 -1.43
CA VAL A 50 -7.37 0.89 -2.25
C VAL A 50 -7.70 -0.36 -1.42
N ILE A 51 -7.23 -0.42 -0.17
CA ILE A 51 -7.59 -1.51 0.77
C ILE A 51 -8.64 -0.95 1.73
N PRO A 52 -9.89 -1.43 1.71
CA PRO A 52 -10.98 -0.85 2.50
C PRO A 52 -10.84 -1.19 3.99
N ARG A 53 -11.57 -0.47 4.85
CA ARG A 53 -11.53 -0.67 6.31
C ARG A 53 -11.93 -2.08 6.74
N ASN A 54 -12.89 -2.70 6.04
CA ASN A 54 -13.40 -4.04 6.28
C ASN A 54 -12.65 -5.12 5.46
N TRP A 55 -11.37 -4.91 5.20
CA TRP A 55 -10.58 -5.86 4.43
C TRP A 55 -10.53 -7.23 5.11
N THR A 56 -10.55 -8.29 4.30
CA THR A 56 -10.42 -9.66 4.77
C THR A 56 -9.11 -10.30 4.30
N PRO A 57 -8.53 -11.24 5.06
CA PRO A 57 -7.37 -12.01 4.60
C PRO A 57 -7.67 -12.71 3.26
N LYS A 58 -6.64 -12.85 2.42
CA LYS A 58 -6.69 -13.50 1.09
C LYS A 58 -7.56 -12.79 0.04
N ALA A 59 -8.18 -11.65 0.36
CA ALA A 59 -8.86 -10.83 -0.63
C ALA A 59 -7.87 -10.09 -1.53
N THR A 60 -8.30 -9.77 -2.75
CA THR A 60 -7.56 -8.94 -3.71
C THR A 60 -8.31 -7.64 -3.92
N TYR A 61 -7.59 -6.52 -3.84
CA TYR A 61 -8.12 -5.18 -4.09
C TYR A 61 -7.39 -4.54 -5.26
N THR A 62 -8.14 -4.07 -6.26
CA THR A 62 -7.59 -3.61 -7.55
C THR A 62 -7.73 -2.10 -7.69
N SER A 63 -6.63 -1.44 -8.04
CA SER A 63 -6.62 -0.02 -8.45
C SER A 63 -6.80 0.10 -9.96
N ARG A 64 -7.36 1.23 -10.43
CA ARG A 64 -7.46 1.58 -11.86
C ARG A 64 -6.22 2.34 -12.38
N LEU A 65 -5.18 2.45 -11.56
CA LEU A 65 -3.96 3.18 -11.88
C LEU A 65 -2.90 2.26 -12.50
N ASN A 66 -2.09 2.80 -13.41
CA ASN A 66 -0.96 2.09 -14.00
C ASN A 66 0.24 3.05 -14.19
N PHE A 67 1.44 2.51 -14.32
CA PHE A 67 2.60 3.28 -14.75
C PHE A 67 2.45 3.61 -16.24
N ALA A 68 2.72 4.87 -16.59
CA ALA A 68 2.91 5.31 -17.97
C ALA A 68 4.32 4.93 -18.47
#